data_AF-A0AAV9A6Y0-F1
#
_entry.id   AF-A0AAV9A6Y0-F1
#
_cell.length_a   1.000
_cell.length_b   1.000
_cell.length_c   1.000
_cell.angle_alpha   90.00
_cell.angle_beta   90.00
_cell.angle_gamma   90.00
#
_symmetry.space_group_name_H-M   'P 1'
#
loop_
_entity.id
_entity.type
_entity.pdbx_description
1 polymer ?
#
loop_
_entity_poly.entity_id
_entity_poly.type
_entity_poly.pdbx_seq_one_letter_code
_entity_poly.pdbx_strand_id
1 'polypeptide(L)'
;MTNGPLQSKCSPEFQKLTPCLDYASAKVDTPTSGCCSSTKDTRSSDPACLCYIIQQVHAGTASLKNLGIQLPRLLQLPSVCKLANSSVSNCPRFSVWVEI
;
A
#
# COMPACT_ATOMS: atom_id res chain seq x y z
N MET A 1 11.59 -5.27 19.94
CA MET A 1 11.34 -4.65 18.62
C MET A 1 11.20 -5.76 17.58
N THR A 2 10.05 -6.42 17.51
CA THR A 2 9.87 -7.53 16.56
C THR A 2 9.33 -6.94 15.28
N ASN A 3 10.21 -6.60 14.33
CA ASN A 3 9.78 -6.42 12.94
C ASN A 3 9.18 -7.78 12.53
N GLY A 4 7.85 -7.86 12.43
CA GLY A 4 7.20 -9.13 12.10
C GLY A 4 7.71 -9.68 10.76
N PRO A 5 7.66 -11.00 10.52
CA PRO A 5 8.16 -11.62 9.28
C PRO A 5 7.58 -10.97 8.01
N LEU A 6 6.35 -10.44 8.08
CA LEU A 6 5.72 -9.68 6.99
C LEU A 6 6.39 -8.33 6.71
N GLN A 7 6.85 -7.61 7.74
CA GLN A 7 7.51 -6.32 7.53
C GLN A 7 8.81 -6.48 6.74
N SER A 8 9.64 -7.46 7.12
CA SER A 8 10.88 -7.76 6.39
C SER A 8 10.61 -8.26 4.98
N LYS A 9 9.57 -9.08 4.79
CA LYS A 9 9.13 -9.56 3.47
C LYS A 9 8.66 -8.41 2.56
N CYS A 10 7.94 -7.44 3.12
CA CYS A 10 7.29 -6.38 2.35
C CYS A 10 8.11 -5.10 2.22
N SER A 11 9.22 -4.99 2.96
CA SER A 11 10.20 -3.92 2.80
C SER A 11 10.68 -3.72 1.34
N PRO A 12 11.12 -4.77 0.61
CA PRO A 12 11.51 -4.62 -0.80
C PRO A 12 10.34 -4.21 -1.70
N GLU A 13 9.12 -4.69 -1.43
CA GLU A 13 7.93 -4.31 -2.20
C GLU A 13 7.57 -2.84 -1.97
N PHE A 14 7.75 -2.32 -0.76
CA PHE A 14 7.57 -0.91 -0.47
C PHE A 14 8.52 -0.03 -1.29
N GLN A 15 9.78 -0.45 -1.45
CA GLN A 15 10.75 0.26 -2.29
C GLN A 15 10.33 0.29 -3.76
N LYS A 16 9.75 -0.79 -4.29
CA LYS A 16 9.21 -0.82 -5.67
C LYS A 16 8.04 0.13 -5.87
N LEU A 17 7.30 0.43 -4.81
CA LEU A 17 6.14 1.34 -4.80
C LEU A 17 6.51 2.80 -4.51
N THR A 18 7.80 3.12 -4.32
CA THR A 18 8.29 4.50 -4.25
C THR A 18 7.74 5.43 -5.36
N PRO A 19 7.69 5.04 -6.65
CA PRO A 19 7.08 5.87 -7.70
C PRO A 19 5.58 6.17 -7.50
N CYS A 20 4.90 5.45 -6.60
CA CYS A 20 3.51 5.71 -6.24
C CYS A 20 3.33 6.73 -5.11
N LEU A 21 4.39 7.09 -4.38
CA LEU A 21 4.32 7.97 -3.21
C LEU A 21 3.65 9.31 -3.53
N ASP A 22 3.95 9.88 -4.69
CA ASP A 22 3.45 11.20 -5.07
C ASP A 22 1.92 11.19 -5.26
N TYR A 23 1.40 10.16 -5.93
CA TYR A 23 -0.05 9.95 -6.05
C TYR A 23 -0.69 9.56 -4.71
N ALA A 24 -0.04 8.67 -3.96
CA ALA A 24 -0.51 8.21 -2.65
C ALA A 24 -0.59 9.34 -1.62
N SER A 25 0.25 10.38 -1.76
CA SER A 25 0.24 11.59 -0.93
C SER A 25 -0.52 12.77 -1.53
N ALA A 26 -1.29 12.53 -2.61
CA ALA A 26 -2.07 13.55 -3.32
C ALA A 26 -1.27 14.75 -3.84
N LYS A 27 0.03 14.58 -4.10
CA LYS A 27 0.86 15.58 -4.77
C LYS A 27 0.61 15.60 -6.28
N VAL A 28 0.20 14.47 -6.86
CA VAL A 28 -0.30 14.36 -8.22
C VAL A 28 -1.67 13.67 -8.26
N ASP A 29 -2.47 14.03 -9.27
CA ASP A 29 -3.79 13.43 -9.48
C ASP A 29 -3.77 12.15 -10.32
N THR A 30 -2.67 11.88 -11.02
CA THR A 30 -2.52 10.69 -11.87
C THR A 30 -1.20 9.98 -11.52
N PRO A 31 -1.23 8.66 -11.23
CA PRO A 31 0.00 7.92 -11.00
C PRO A 31 0.80 7.78 -12.29
N THR A 32 2.12 7.62 -12.16
CA THR A 32 3.00 7.33 -13.29
C THR A 32 2.78 5.91 -13.80
N SER A 33 3.12 5.64 -15.07
CA SER A 33 3.09 4.27 -15.60
C SER A 33 3.96 3.31 -14.78
N GLY A 34 5.11 3.79 -14.25
CA GLY A 34 5.97 3.00 -13.37
C GLY A 34 5.28 2.60 -12.08
N CYS A 35 4.53 3.51 -11.45
CA CYS A 35 3.74 3.19 -10.27
C CYS A 35 2.72 2.08 -10.54
N CYS A 36 1.98 2.16 -11.65
CA CYS A 36 0.98 1.16 -11.98
C CYS A 36 1.60 -0.21 -12.30
N SER A 37 2.73 -0.24 -12.99
CA SER A 37 3.48 -1.47 -13.24
C SER A 37 3.97 -2.10 -11.94
N SER A 38 4.63 -1.34 -11.06
CA SER A 38 5.08 -1.84 -9.76
C SER A 38 3.92 -2.36 -8.91
N THR A 39 2.79 -1.64 -8.88
CA THR A 39 1.60 -2.08 -8.13
C THR A 39 1.04 -3.38 -8.68
N LYS A 40 1.03 -3.56 -10.00
CA LYS A 40 0.61 -4.80 -10.65
C LYS A 40 1.54 -5.96 -10.30
N ASP A 41 2.85 -5.74 -10.36
CA ASP A 41 3.87 -6.73 -10.00
C ASP A 41 3.75 -7.15 -8.54
N THR A 42 3.71 -6.20 -7.60
CA THR A 42 3.52 -6.49 -6.17
C THR A 42 2.20 -7.21 -5.93
N ARG A 43 1.13 -6.85 -6.64
CA ARG A 43 -0.15 -7.55 -6.52
C ARG A 43 -0.05 -9.01 -6.97
N SER A 44 0.68 -9.28 -8.04
CA SER A 44 0.80 -10.61 -8.64
C SER A 44 1.78 -11.51 -7.90
N SER A 45 2.90 -10.95 -7.45
CA SER A 45 3.98 -11.67 -6.76
C SER A 45 3.70 -11.76 -5.25
N ASP A 46 3.29 -10.65 -4.64
CA ASP A 46 3.25 -10.48 -3.19
C ASP A 46 1.95 -9.78 -2.72
N PRO A 47 0.77 -10.36 -3.00
CA PRO A 47 -0.51 -9.75 -2.65
C PRO A 47 -0.67 -9.43 -1.16
N ALA A 48 -0.04 -10.24 -0.29
CA ALA A 48 0.02 -10.00 1.15
C ALA A 48 0.71 -8.67 1.51
N CYS A 49 1.69 -8.23 0.72
CA CYS A 49 2.43 -7.01 0.97
C CYS A 49 1.65 -5.75 0.64
N LEU A 50 0.81 -5.77 -0.41
CA LEU A 50 -0.14 -4.68 -0.63
C LEU A 50 -1.09 -4.51 0.55
N CYS A 51 -1.63 -5.62 1.06
CA CYS A 51 -2.51 -5.60 2.21
C CYS A 51 -1.82 -5.12 3.47
N TYR A 52 -0.57 -5.51 3.71
CA TYR A 52 0.24 -5.00 4.83
C TYR A 52 0.42 -3.48 4.73
N ILE A 53 0.80 -2.96 3.56
CA ILE A 53 1.01 -1.51 3.37
C ILE A 53 -0.28 -0.73 3.62
N ILE A 54 -1.41 -1.19 3.08
CA ILE A 54 -2.72 -0.56 3.28
C ILE A 54 -3.10 -0.55 4.77
N GLN A 55 -2.85 -1.66 5.48
CA GLN A 55 -3.08 -1.75 6.92
C GLN A 55 -2.19 -0.78 7.69
N GLN A 56 -0.91 -0.68 7.37
CA GLN A 56 0.01 0.25 8.04
C GLN A 56 -0.41 1.71 7.84
N VAL A 57 -0.91 2.05 6.63
CA VAL A 57 -1.43 3.39 6.32
C VAL A 57 -2.69 3.67 7.11
N HIS A 58 -3.61 2.70 7.21
CA HIS A 58 -4.82 2.84 8.02
C HIS A 58 -4.51 2.96 9.52
N ALA A 59 -3.58 2.15 10.03
CA ALA A 59 -3.10 2.24 11.41
C ALA A 59 -2.43 3.60 11.71
N GLY A 60 -2.02 4.35 10.68
CA GLY A 60 -1.51 5.69 10.84
C GLY A 60 -0.18 5.73 11.59
N THR A 61 0.71 4.79 11.31
CA THR A 61 2.05 4.76 11.93
C THR A 61 2.81 6.07 11.64
N ALA A 62 3.65 6.52 12.58
CA ALA A 62 4.34 7.81 12.50
C ALA A 62 5.15 7.98 11.20
N SER A 63 5.80 6.92 10.71
CA SER A 63 6.56 6.93 9.47
C SER A 63 5.68 7.20 8.24
N LEU A 64 4.47 6.63 8.18
CA LEU A 64 3.56 6.83 7.05
C LEU A 64 2.85 8.19 7.12
N LYS A 65 2.57 8.68 8.33
CA LYS A 65 2.09 10.05 8.55
C LYS A 65 3.09 11.09 8.05
N ASN A 66 4.38 10.88 8.31
CA ASN A 66 5.43 11.79 7.83
C ASN A 66 5.52 11.84 6.28
N LEU A 67 5.21 10.72 5.61
CA LEU A 67 5.16 10.64 4.15
C LEU A 67 3.90 11.27 3.55
N GLY A 68 2.91 11.67 4.36
CA GLY A 68 1.66 12.27 3.89
C GLY A 68 0.78 11.31 3.09
N ILE A 69 0.98 9.99 3.22
CA ILE A 69 0.18 8.99 2.50
C ILE A 69 -1.28 9.08 2.94
N GLN A 70 -2.18 9.10 1.96
CA GLN A 70 -3.61 9.11 2.17
C GLN A 70 -4.22 7.75 1.82
N LEU A 71 -4.88 7.14 2.81
CA LEU A 71 -5.65 5.90 2.61
C LEU A 71 -6.60 5.96 1.40
N PRO A 72 -7.40 7.02 1.16
CA PRO A 72 -8.29 7.07 -0.01
C PRO A 72 -7.55 7.01 -1.35
N ARG A 73 -6.40 7.68 -1.47
CA ARG A 73 -5.57 7.61 -2.69
C ARG A 73 -5.07 6.17 -2.92
N LEU A 74 -4.65 5.48 -1.87
CA LEU A 74 -4.26 4.06 -1.96
C LEU A 74 -5.40 3.16 -2.42
N LEU A 75 -6.62 3.38 -1.94
CA LEU A 75 -7.81 2.61 -2.34
C LEU A 75 -8.25 2.92 -3.78
N GLN A 76 -7.98 4.12 -4.28
CA GLN A 76 -8.25 4.50 -5.67
C GLN A 76 -7.18 4.01 -6.65
N LEU A 77 -5.94 3.81 -6.18
CA LEU A 77 -4.78 3.41 -6.98
C LEU A 77 -5.05 2.23 -7.94
N PRO A 78 -5.72 1.15 -7.51
CA PRO A 78 -6.01 0.05 -8.41
C PRO A 78 -7.00 0.40 -9.53
N SER A 79 -7.96 1.28 -9.24
CA SER A 79 -8.95 1.75 -10.24
C SER A 79 -8.29 2.64 -11.29
N VAL A 80 -7.47 3.62 -10.86
CA VAL A 80 -6.76 4.52 -11.79
C VAL A 80 -5.71 3.77 -12.62
N CYS A 81 -5.08 2.75 -12.05
CA CYS A 81 -4.16 1.86 -12.75
C CYS A 81 -4.86 0.75 -13.56
N LYS A 82 -6.20 0.74 -13.61
CA LYS A 82 -7.02 -0.25 -14.34
C LYS A 82 -6.65 -1.71 -14.01
N LEU A 83 -6.33 -1.97 -12.74
CA LEU A 83 -5.98 -3.30 -12.27
C LEU A 83 -7.27 -4.09 -12.00
N ALA A 84 -7.68 -4.94 -12.95
CA ALA A 84 -8.88 -5.78 -12.76
C ALA A 84 -8.73 -6.74 -11.58
N ASN A 85 -9.79 -7.00 -10.81
CA ASN A 85 -9.84 -7.90 -9.63
C ASN A 85 -8.99 -7.45 -8.42
N SER A 86 -8.60 -6.19 -8.34
CA SER A 86 -7.74 -5.63 -7.29
C SER A 86 -8.53 -5.22 -6.04
N SER A 87 -9.54 -6.00 -5.67
CA SER A 87 -10.33 -5.68 -4.49
C SER A 87 -9.43 -5.82 -3.27
N VAL A 88 -9.00 -4.66 -2.76
CA VAL A 88 -8.43 -4.48 -1.42
C VAL A 88 -9.33 -5.11 -0.35
N SER A 89 -10.61 -5.33 -0.70
CA SER A 89 -11.60 -6.11 0.02
C SER A 89 -11.16 -7.53 0.42
N ASN A 90 -10.21 -8.15 -0.30
CA ASN A 90 -9.65 -9.46 0.06
C ASN A 90 -8.45 -9.38 1.00
N CYS A 91 -8.02 -8.18 1.39
CA CYS A 91 -7.07 -8.06 2.47
C CYS A 91 -7.71 -8.57 3.76
N PRO A 92 -7.04 -9.48 4.51
CA PRO A 92 -7.60 -10.04 5.73
C PRO A 92 -8.08 -8.89 6.60
N ARG A 93 -9.40 -8.87 6.82
CA ARG A 93 -10.11 -7.76 7.44
C ARG A 93 -9.50 -7.51 8.81
N PHE A 94 -8.98 -6.29 9.00
CA PHE A 94 -8.64 -5.59 10.24
C PHE A 94 -8.86 -6.37 11.55
N SER A 95 -8.10 -7.45 11.76
CA SER A 95 -8.05 -8.20 13.03
C SER A 95 -6.74 -7.94 13.76
N VAL A 96 -6.19 -6.73 13.62
CA VAL A 96 -5.38 -6.16 14.71
C VAL A 96 -6.33 -5.29 15.52
N TRP A 97 -6.83 -5.93 16.57
CA TRP A 97 -7.34 -5.34 17.78
C TRP A 97 -6.67 -3.99 18.07
N VAL A 98 -7.48 -2.94 18.13
CA VAL A 98 -7.15 -1.81 18.99
C VAL A 98 -7.42 -2.30 20.41
N GLU A 99 -6.41 -2.85 21.05
CA GLU A 99 -6.41 -2.99 22.50
C GLU A 99 -5.31 -2.11 23.08
N ILE A 100 -5.79 -1.14 23.87
CA ILE A 100 -5.12 -0.27 24.86
C ILE A 100 -4.55 1.03 24.31
#